data_AF-A0AAU1C552-F1
#
_entry.id   AF-A0AAU1C552-F1
#
_cell.length_a   1.000
_cell.length_b   1.000
_cell.length_c   1.000
_cell.angle_alpha   90.00
_cell.angle_beta   90.00
_cell.angle_gamma   90.00
#
_symmetry.space_group_name_H-M   'P 1'
#
loop_
_entity.id
_entity.type
_entity.pdbx_description
1 polymer ?
#
loop_
_entity_poly.entity_id
_entity_poly.type
_entity_poly.pdbx_seq_one_letter_code
_entity_poly.pdbx_strand_id
1 'polypeptide(L)'
;MTDPNNVDWQPLSRRHISTREQALFEEVPDHLIRPLKTWIAEYLADHPKLTGRVALQMRIALDTPDPEQLVEAVAASDLSLLLDVVDVVLHLDKGLWWELDVAGPEPTREAGLADWLPDFSWPKGSKAAAVERLDEMLMDAGSAFEVDWRQRCLQRRVDATVAIAAEQAMSMDTGTHLRAAWIATYGRHPDPSKAYDEAIRAAEAAAIPVVLPKGTKETLGKVHAHLRDASDKWELAIEGTNDGSVAPLTELIGLLWKGHVARHAGGPTFRPQRQDEAQMAVHLAATLVHWFSTGAVRQRKSG
;
A
#
# COMPACT_ATOMS: atom_id res chain seq x y z
N MET A 1 -20.14 -24.85 -16.94
CA MET A 1 -19.98 -23.47 -16.45
C MET A 1 -19.13 -23.59 -15.21
N THR A 2 -17.82 -23.49 -15.38
CA THR A 2 -16.81 -23.66 -14.33
C THR A 2 -16.74 -22.37 -13.51
N ASP A 3 -16.85 -22.51 -12.20
CA ASP A 3 -16.70 -21.42 -11.25
C ASP A 3 -15.27 -20.84 -11.36
N PRO A 4 -15.11 -19.54 -11.68
CA PRO A 4 -13.79 -18.91 -11.76
C PRO A 4 -13.02 -18.90 -10.43
N ASN A 5 -13.65 -19.26 -9.30
CA ASN A 5 -12.99 -19.38 -8.00
C ASN A 5 -12.37 -20.76 -7.71
N ASN A 6 -12.49 -21.75 -8.62
CA ASN A 6 -11.89 -23.06 -8.40
C ASN A 6 -10.50 -23.17 -9.07
N VAL A 7 -9.49 -22.59 -8.42
CA VAL A 7 -8.10 -22.98 -8.70
C VAL A 7 -7.89 -24.35 -8.07
N ASP A 8 -8.04 -25.42 -8.87
CA ASP A 8 -7.95 -26.81 -8.40
C ASP A 8 -6.68 -27.03 -7.57
N TRP A 9 -6.87 -27.21 -6.26
CA TRP A 9 -5.78 -27.55 -5.35
C TRP A 9 -5.08 -28.82 -5.84
N GLN A 10 -3.76 -28.78 -5.97
CA GLN A 10 -2.95 -29.93 -6.36
C GLN A 10 -2.13 -30.44 -5.17
N PRO A 11 -2.02 -31.77 -4.96
CA PRO A 11 -1.10 -32.33 -3.97
C PRO A 11 0.35 -31.92 -4.24
N LEU A 12 1.15 -31.73 -3.19
CA LEU A 12 2.58 -31.37 -3.31
C LEU A 12 3.37 -32.35 -4.21
N SER A 13 2.99 -33.63 -4.20
CA SER A 13 3.58 -34.68 -5.05
C SER A 13 3.34 -34.50 -6.55
N ARG A 14 2.45 -33.58 -6.96
CA ARG A 14 2.07 -33.32 -8.35
C ARG A 14 2.42 -31.92 -8.84
N ARG A 15 2.96 -31.06 -7.97
CA ARG A 15 3.35 -29.69 -8.34
C ARG A 15 4.74 -29.69 -8.99
N HIS A 16 4.86 -29.17 -10.21
CA HIS A 16 6.14 -29.07 -10.93
C HIS A 16 6.90 -27.75 -10.67
N ILE A 17 6.30 -26.77 -9.98
CA ILE A 17 6.88 -25.45 -9.68
C ILE A 17 6.46 -25.03 -8.27
N SER A 18 7.34 -24.27 -7.60
CA SER A 18 7.13 -23.61 -6.29
C SER A 18 5.69 -23.10 -6.11
N THR A 19 5.12 -23.37 -4.94
CA THR A 19 3.73 -23.09 -4.56
C THR A 19 3.35 -21.60 -4.49
N ARG A 20 4.28 -20.68 -4.77
CA ARG A 20 4.09 -19.24 -4.63
C ARG A 20 3.25 -18.59 -5.73
N GLU A 21 3.01 -19.27 -6.85
CA GLU A 21 2.38 -18.67 -8.05
C GLU A 21 1.10 -19.41 -8.50
N GLN A 22 0.29 -19.94 -7.57
CA GLN A 22 -1.11 -20.21 -7.88
C GLN A 22 -1.89 -18.88 -7.83
N ALA A 23 -2.88 -18.69 -8.71
CA ALA A 23 -3.69 -17.48 -8.72
C ALA A 23 -4.25 -17.22 -7.32
N LEU A 24 -3.92 -16.06 -6.76
CA LEU A 24 -4.29 -15.70 -5.39
C LEU A 24 -5.80 -15.48 -5.28
N PHE A 25 -6.38 -15.81 -4.13
CA PHE A 25 -7.80 -15.63 -3.86
C PHE A 25 -8.09 -14.17 -3.45
N GLU A 26 -8.81 -13.42 -4.30
CA GLU A 26 -9.25 -12.04 -4.00
C GLU A 26 -10.37 -12.00 -2.95
N GLU A 27 -11.10 -13.11 -2.77
CA GLU A 27 -12.11 -13.27 -1.73
C GLU A 27 -11.65 -14.28 -0.67
N VAL A 28 -12.46 -14.51 0.37
CA VAL A 28 -12.15 -15.51 1.42
C VAL A 28 -12.41 -16.91 0.87
N PRO A 29 -11.38 -17.75 0.60
CA PRO A 29 -11.61 -19.11 0.14
C PRO A 29 -12.18 -19.99 1.26
N ASP A 30 -12.90 -21.06 0.91
CA ASP A 30 -13.62 -21.92 1.85
C ASP A 30 -12.77 -22.43 3.03
N HIS A 31 -11.52 -22.79 2.75
CA HIS A 31 -10.57 -23.28 3.77
C HIS A 31 -10.06 -22.19 4.71
N LEU A 32 -10.19 -20.90 4.35
CA LEU A 32 -9.83 -19.77 5.20
C LEU A 32 -11.00 -19.30 6.07
N ILE A 33 -12.26 -19.55 5.68
CA ILE A 33 -13.44 -19.03 6.40
C ILE A 33 -13.39 -19.35 7.89
N ARG A 34 -13.26 -20.63 8.25
CA ARG A 34 -13.31 -21.04 9.66
C ARG A 34 -12.09 -20.51 10.45
N PRO A 35 -10.85 -20.69 9.98
CA PRO A 35 -9.69 -20.10 10.65
C PRO A 35 -9.80 -18.59 10.85
N LEU A 36 -10.28 -17.85 9.84
CA LEU A 36 -10.43 -16.40 9.91
C LEU A 36 -11.49 -15.97 10.92
N LYS A 37 -12.65 -16.64 10.94
CA LYS A 37 -13.69 -16.45 11.97
C LYS A 37 -13.14 -16.65 13.38
N THR A 38 -12.43 -17.75 13.60
CA THR A 38 -11.80 -18.06 14.89
C THR A 38 -10.81 -16.98 15.29
N TRP A 39 -9.94 -16.54 14.37
CA TRP A 39 -8.99 -15.47 14.66
C TRP A 39 -9.70 -14.17 15.07
N ILE A 40 -10.73 -13.74 14.34
CA ILE A 40 -11.50 -12.52 14.66
C ILE A 40 -12.13 -12.63 16.05
N ALA A 41 -12.80 -13.74 16.34
CA ALA A 41 -13.48 -13.96 17.61
C ALA A 41 -12.48 -13.96 18.79
N GLU A 42 -11.39 -14.71 18.68
CA GLU A 42 -10.35 -14.80 19.71
C GLU A 42 -9.64 -13.46 19.92
N TYR A 43 -9.29 -12.75 18.84
CA TYR A 43 -8.61 -11.46 18.93
C TYR A 43 -9.49 -10.42 19.65
N LEU A 44 -10.80 -10.46 19.43
CA LEU A 44 -11.74 -9.50 19.99
C LEU A 44 -12.32 -9.91 21.36
N ALA A 45 -12.21 -11.17 21.76
CA ALA A 45 -12.74 -11.70 23.03
C ALA A 45 -12.26 -10.90 24.25
N ASP A 46 -10.97 -10.58 24.29
CA ASP A 46 -10.37 -9.80 25.39
C ASP A 46 -10.58 -8.28 25.24
N HIS A 47 -11.28 -7.84 24.19
CA HIS A 47 -11.36 -6.44 23.77
C HIS A 47 -12.78 -5.96 23.44
N PRO A 48 -13.74 -6.01 24.39
CA PRO A 48 -15.15 -5.67 24.11
C PRO A 48 -15.35 -4.23 23.61
N LYS A 49 -14.50 -3.28 24.03
CA LYS A 49 -14.53 -1.90 23.49
C LYS A 49 -14.11 -1.84 22.02
N LEU A 50 -13.20 -2.71 21.59
CA LEU A 50 -12.78 -2.79 20.19
C LEU A 50 -13.90 -3.43 19.36
N THR A 51 -14.50 -4.53 19.82
CA THR A 51 -15.64 -5.20 19.17
C THR A 51 -16.76 -4.22 18.84
N GLY A 52 -17.20 -3.42 19.81
CA GLY A 52 -18.24 -2.41 19.58
C GLY A 52 -17.84 -1.34 18.58
N ARG A 53 -16.57 -0.91 18.56
CA ARG A 53 -16.06 0.07 17.57
C ARG A 53 -15.99 -0.52 16.16
N VAL A 54 -15.57 -1.78 16.03
CA VAL A 54 -15.55 -2.50 14.76
C VAL A 54 -16.97 -2.62 14.21
N ALA A 55 -17.92 -3.05 15.03
CA ALA A 55 -19.33 -3.14 14.64
C ALA A 55 -19.90 -1.80 14.17
N LEU A 56 -19.61 -0.70 14.89
CA LEU A 56 -20.03 0.65 14.49
C LEU A 56 -19.42 1.07 13.14
N GLN A 57 -18.13 0.80 12.92
CA GLN A 57 -17.44 1.13 11.67
C GLN A 57 -18.01 0.31 10.50
N MET A 58 -18.29 -0.97 10.73
CA MET A 58 -18.92 -1.89 9.77
C MET A 58 -20.43 -1.66 9.62
N ARG A 59 -21.02 -0.77 10.43
CA ARG A 59 -22.47 -0.49 10.49
C ARG A 59 -23.32 -1.73 10.79
N ILE A 60 -22.82 -2.59 11.66
CA ILE A 60 -23.48 -3.82 12.10
C ILE A 60 -24.12 -3.56 13.46
N ALA A 61 -25.42 -3.82 13.54
CA ALA A 61 -26.14 -3.77 14.81
C ALA A 61 -25.85 -5.04 15.61
N LEU A 62 -25.34 -4.87 16.83
CA LEU A 62 -25.16 -5.95 17.79
C LEU A 62 -25.97 -5.65 19.04
N ASP A 63 -26.52 -6.69 19.66
CA ASP A 63 -27.23 -6.55 20.94
C ASP A 63 -26.24 -6.34 22.10
N THR A 64 -25.07 -6.98 21.99
CA THR A 64 -23.95 -6.84 22.92
C THR A 64 -22.65 -6.75 22.11
N PRO A 65 -21.56 -6.16 22.64
CA PRO A 65 -20.26 -6.13 21.95
C PRO A 65 -19.58 -7.51 21.99
N ASP A 66 -20.31 -8.55 21.60
CA ASP A 66 -19.90 -9.94 21.57
C ASP A 66 -19.23 -10.26 20.22
N PRO A 67 -17.99 -10.78 20.21
CA PRO A 67 -17.28 -11.11 18.98
C PRO A 67 -17.95 -12.21 18.16
N GLU A 68 -18.54 -13.21 18.80
CA GLU A 68 -19.22 -14.30 18.08
C GLU A 68 -20.46 -13.77 17.37
N GLN A 69 -21.27 -12.93 18.03
CA GLN A 69 -22.39 -12.23 17.39
C GLN A 69 -21.95 -11.40 16.18
N LEU A 70 -20.81 -10.69 16.28
CA LEU A 70 -20.25 -9.93 15.17
C LEU A 70 -19.87 -10.84 14.00
N VAL A 71 -19.13 -11.91 14.27
CA VAL A 71 -18.66 -12.86 13.24
C VAL A 71 -19.83 -13.56 12.55
N GLU A 72 -20.84 -13.97 13.31
CA GLU A 72 -22.06 -14.58 12.76
C GLU A 72 -22.84 -13.60 11.89
N ALA A 73 -23.05 -12.37 12.35
CA ALA A 73 -23.77 -11.34 11.60
C ALA A 73 -23.09 -11.01 10.26
N VAL A 74 -21.75 -10.88 10.28
CA VAL A 74 -20.95 -10.63 9.07
C VAL A 74 -21.07 -11.80 8.11
N ALA A 75 -20.79 -13.01 8.59
CA ALA A 75 -20.72 -14.19 7.74
C ALA A 75 -22.08 -14.65 7.19
N ALA A 76 -23.18 -14.31 7.87
CA ALA A 76 -24.53 -14.55 7.37
C ALA A 76 -24.90 -13.58 6.23
N SER A 77 -24.27 -12.40 6.19
CA SER A 77 -24.49 -11.40 5.14
C SER A 77 -23.61 -11.69 3.93
N ASP A 78 -22.29 -11.68 4.12
CA ASP A 78 -21.31 -11.87 3.06
C ASP A 78 -19.96 -12.28 3.69
N LEU A 79 -19.39 -13.40 3.21
CA LEU A 79 -18.15 -13.96 3.73
C LEU A 79 -16.92 -13.10 3.38
N SER A 80 -16.98 -12.31 2.31
CA SER A 80 -15.90 -11.38 1.92
C SER A 80 -15.63 -10.33 3.01
N LEU A 81 -16.69 -9.92 3.71
CA LEU A 81 -16.64 -8.92 4.78
C LEU A 81 -15.82 -9.37 5.99
N LEU A 82 -15.46 -10.66 6.11
CA LEU A 82 -14.53 -11.10 7.14
C LEU A 82 -13.16 -10.44 6.99
N LEU A 83 -12.68 -10.20 5.75
CA LEU A 83 -11.45 -9.45 5.51
C LEU A 83 -11.62 -7.96 5.87
N ASP A 84 -12.80 -7.38 5.65
CA ASP A 84 -13.07 -5.99 6.05
C ASP A 84 -13.11 -5.84 7.57
N VAL A 85 -13.65 -6.84 8.29
CA VAL A 85 -13.57 -6.87 9.76
C VAL A 85 -12.12 -6.89 10.21
N VAL A 86 -11.29 -7.73 9.61
CA VAL A 86 -9.85 -7.79 9.91
C VAL A 86 -9.17 -6.45 9.65
N ASP A 87 -9.41 -5.84 8.49
CA ASP A 87 -8.86 -4.53 8.12
C ASP A 87 -9.24 -3.45 9.16
N VAL A 88 -10.52 -3.41 9.56
CA VAL A 88 -11.02 -2.50 10.59
C VAL A 88 -10.42 -2.79 11.97
N VAL A 89 -10.22 -4.05 12.34
CA VAL A 89 -9.57 -4.44 13.60
C VAL A 89 -8.13 -3.92 13.64
N LEU A 90 -7.34 -4.18 12.61
CA LEU A 90 -5.95 -3.70 12.49
C LEU A 90 -5.89 -2.17 12.55
N HIS A 91 -6.83 -1.52 11.87
CA HIS A 91 -6.89 -0.06 11.82
C HIS A 91 -7.31 0.57 13.16
N LEU A 92 -8.17 -0.05 13.95
CA LEU A 92 -8.74 0.58 15.16
C LEU A 92 -8.03 0.22 16.47
N ASP A 93 -7.20 -0.82 16.49
CA ASP A 93 -6.57 -1.33 17.71
C ASP A 93 -5.36 -0.51 18.17
N LYS A 94 -5.61 0.45 19.08
CA LYS A 94 -4.56 1.28 19.69
C LYS A 94 -3.54 0.48 20.51
N GLY A 95 -3.91 -0.69 21.02
CA GLY A 95 -2.97 -1.55 21.75
C GLY A 95 -1.96 -2.17 20.79
N LEU A 96 -2.40 -2.62 19.63
CA LEU A 96 -1.52 -3.08 18.56
C LEU A 96 -0.59 -1.96 18.11
N TRP A 97 -1.12 -0.73 17.95
CA TRP A 97 -0.31 0.43 17.58
C TRP A 97 0.83 0.68 18.59
N TRP A 98 0.53 0.58 19.88
CA TRP A 98 1.54 0.73 20.93
C TRP A 98 2.59 -0.39 20.87
N GLU A 99 2.17 -1.64 20.66
CA GLU A 99 3.10 -2.76 20.50
C GLU A 99 4.03 -2.54 19.30
N LEU A 100 3.52 -2.07 18.16
CA LEU A 100 4.32 -1.87 16.95
C LEU A 100 5.22 -0.64 17.01
N ASP A 101 4.72 0.50 17.50
CA ASP A 101 5.45 1.78 17.44
C ASP A 101 6.35 2.03 18.65
N VAL A 102 6.05 1.42 19.80
CA VAL A 102 6.66 1.77 21.09
C VAL A 102 7.36 0.58 21.72
N ALA A 103 6.72 -0.59 21.76
CA ALA A 103 7.30 -1.78 22.38
C ALA A 103 8.13 -2.63 21.41
N GLY A 104 7.89 -2.47 20.11
CA GLY A 104 8.57 -3.15 19.02
C GLY A 104 9.98 -2.63 18.79
N PRO A 105 10.75 -3.30 17.91
CA PRO A 105 12.09 -2.84 17.54
C PRO A 105 12.04 -1.45 16.92
N GLU A 106 13.01 -0.59 17.24
CA GLU A 106 13.11 0.75 16.64
C GLU A 106 13.24 0.63 15.10
N PRO A 107 12.40 1.31 14.32
CA PRO A 107 12.53 1.28 12.86
C PRO A 107 13.84 1.98 12.47
N THR A 108 14.78 1.23 11.88
CA THR A 108 15.98 1.82 11.27
C THR A 108 15.63 2.39 9.89
N ARG A 109 16.38 3.41 9.45
CA ARG A 109 16.19 4.03 8.12
C ARG A 109 16.41 3.07 6.95
N GLU A 110 17.05 1.92 7.19
CA GLU A 110 17.52 1.00 6.15
C GLU A 110 16.73 -0.32 6.10
N ALA A 111 16.02 -0.69 7.17
CA ALA A 111 15.23 -1.93 7.24
C ALA A 111 13.73 -1.63 7.30
N GLY A 112 12.97 -2.07 6.30
CA GLY A 112 11.51 -2.08 6.30
C GLY A 112 10.97 -3.03 7.38
N LEU A 113 9.73 -2.88 7.86
CA LEU A 113 9.19 -3.80 8.90
C LEU A 113 9.22 -5.28 8.44
N ALA A 114 9.12 -5.50 7.13
CA ALA A 114 9.28 -6.80 6.46
C ALA A 114 10.67 -7.43 6.63
N ASP A 115 11.71 -6.63 6.86
CA ASP A 115 13.08 -7.10 7.07
C ASP A 115 13.31 -7.66 8.51
N TRP A 116 12.37 -7.45 9.45
CA TRP A 116 12.52 -7.83 10.87
C TRP A 116 11.70 -9.05 11.30
N LEU A 117 10.59 -9.33 10.61
CA LEU A 117 9.69 -10.44 10.94
C LEU A 117 10.39 -11.81 11.06
N PRO A 118 11.47 -12.14 10.32
CA PRO A 118 12.15 -13.41 10.52
C PRO A 118 12.92 -13.54 11.85
N ASP A 119 13.39 -12.43 12.44
CA ASP A 119 14.37 -12.43 13.53
C ASP A 119 13.82 -11.90 14.88
N PHE A 120 12.67 -11.21 14.88
CA PHE A 120 12.02 -10.70 16.09
C PHE A 120 10.77 -11.48 16.46
N SER A 121 10.82 -12.24 17.57
CA SER A 121 9.65 -12.97 18.07
C SER A 121 8.84 -12.14 19.05
N TRP A 122 7.60 -11.83 18.69
CA TRP A 122 6.67 -11.14 19.58
C TRP A 122 6.35 -11.98 20.83
N PRO A 123 6.13 -11.35 22.00
CA PRO A 123 5.75 -12.08 23.20
C PRO A 123 4.51 -12.94 22.97
N LYS A 124 4.53 -14.18 23.45
CA LYS A 124 3.37 -15.08 23.33
C LYS A 124 2.13 -14.43 23.95
N GLY A 125 1.06 -14.35 23.17
CA GLY A 125 -0.20 -13.75 23.60
C GLY A 125 -0.28 -12.23 23.41
N SER A 126 0.76 -11.58 22.85
CA SER A 126 0.67 -10.19 22.43
C SER A 126 -0.25 -10.04 21.21
N LYS A 127 -0.67 -8.80 20.96
CA LYS A 127 -1.49 -8.45 19.79
C LYS A 127 -0.73 -8.66 18.50
N ALA A 128 0.51 -8.18 18.45
CA ALA A 128 1.38 -8.37 17.31
C ALA A 128 1.65 -9.85 17.00
N ALA A 129 1.86 -10.70 18.03
CA ALA A 129 1.98 -12.14 17.83
C ALA A 129 0.70 -12.78 17.25
N ALA A 130 -0.48 -12.25 17.59
CA ALA A 130 -1.73 -12.71 17.00
C ALA A 130 -1.90 -12.25 15.54
N VAL A 131 -1.49 -11.02 15.21
CA VAL A 131 -1.48 -10.50 13.83
C VAL A 131 -0.46 -11.23 12.96
N GLU A 132 0.67 -11.66 13.52
CA GLU A 132 1.68 -12.46 12.81
C GLU A 132 1.11 -13.80 12.36
N ARG A 133 0.42 -14.50 13.27
CA ARG A 133 -0.30 -15.74 12.93
C ARG A 133 -1.41 -15.52 11.89
N LEU A 134 -2.04 -14.35 11.87
CA LEU A 134 -3.00 -14.01 10.82
C LEU A 134 -2.29 -13.89 9.46
N ASP A 135 -1.17 -13.19 9.40
CA ASP A 135 -0.43 -12.97 8.15
C ASP A 135 0.08 -14.30 7.56
N GLU A 136 0.65 -15.17 8.41
CA GLU A 136 1.01 -16.55 8.07
C GLU A 136 -0.20 -17.34 7.54
N MET A 137 -1.35 -17.25 8.21
CA MET A 137 -2.58 -17.92 7.81
C MET A 137 -3.11 -17.42 6.45
N LEU A 138 -3.05 -16.11 6.18
CA LEU A 138 -3.40 -15.53 4.88
C LEU A 138 -2.43 -16.03 3.79
N MET A 139 -1.14 -16.18 4.12
CA MET A 139 -0.13 -16.77 3.24
C MET A 139 -0.39 -18.22 2.91
N ASP A 140 -0.59 -19.07 3.91
CA ASP A 140 -0.85 -20.49 3.74
C ASP A 140 -2.16 -20.75 2.98
N ALA A 141 -3.16 -19.89 3.17
CA ALA A 141 -4.44 -20.00 2.48
C ALA A 141 -4.39 -19.50 1.01
N GLY A 142 -3.31 -18.86 0.56
CA GLY A 142 -3.20 -18.31 -0.79
C GLY A 142 -4.02 -17.02 -0.99
N SER A 143 -4.26 -16.26 0.07
CA SER A 143 -4.97 -14.98 -0.01
C SER A 143 -4.23 -13.98 -0.90
N ALA A 144 -4.98 -13.18 -1.66
CA ALA A 144 -4.44 -12.02 -2.38
C ALA A 144 -4.02 -10.90 -1.43
N PHE A 145 -4.39 -10.98 -0.15
CA PHE A 145 -4.10 -9.98 0.87
C PHE A 145 -3.08 -10.47 1.89
N GLU A 146 -2.31 -9.52 2.41
CA GLU A 146 -1.33 -9.67 3.48
C GLU A 146 -1.45 -8.48 4.45
N VAL A 147 -0.86 -8.59 5.62
CA VAL A 147 -0.84 -7.50 6.60
C VAL A 147 0.20 -6.45 6.18
N ASP A 148 -0.25 -5.22 5.92
CA ASP A 148 0.65 -4.07 5.93
C ASP A 148 0.83 -3.62 7.38
N TRP A 149 1.95 -4.01 7.97
CA TRP A 149 2.25 -3.71 9.36
C TRP A 149 2.51 -2.22 9.65
N ARG A 150 2.91 -1.45 8.63
CA ARG A 150 3.17 -0.01 8.76
C ARG A 150 1.87 0.78 8.69
N GLN A 151 0.98 0.40 7.77
CA GLN A 151 -0.32 1.04 7.59
C GLN A 151 -1.41 0.46 8.49
N ARG A 152 -1.15 -0.71 9.08
CA ARG A 152 -2.02 -1.42 10.03
C ARG A 152 -3.36 -1.71 9.38
N CYS A 153 -3.28 -2.29 8.19
CA CYS A 153 -4.42 -2.64 7.35
C CYS A 153 -4.06 -3.89 6.53
N LEU A 154 -5.03 -4.44 5.81
CA LEU A 154 -4.78 -5.40 4.76
C LEU A 154 -4.38 -4.68 3.47
N GLN A 155 -3.32 -5.16 2.84
CA GLN A 155 -2.93 -4.74 1.50
C GLN A 155 -2.93 -5.94 0.55
N ARG A 156 -3.22 -5.70 -0.72
CA ARG A 156 -3.05 -6.68 -1.77
C ARG A 156 -1.57 -6.95 -1.96
N ARG A 157 -1.22 -8.22 -2.14
CA ARG A 157 0.15 -8.66 -2.39
C ARG A 157 0.71 -7.98 -3.62
N VAL A 158 1.90 -7.41 -3.43
CA VAL A 158 2.72 -6.82 -4.48
C VAL A 158 4.02 -7.60 -4.53
N ASP A 159 4.66 -7.68 -5.71
CA ASP A 159 6.00 -8.25 -5.80
C ASP A 159 6.93 -7.57 -4.77
N ALA A 160 7.68 -8.38 -4.01
CA ALA A 160 8.48 -7.90 -2.90
C ALA A 160 9.52 -6.84 -3.32
N THR A 161 10.07 -6.93 -4.54
CA THR A 161 11.04 -5.95 -5.05
C THR A 161 10.39 -4.59 -5.26
N VAL A 162 9.15 -4.58 -5.76
CA VAL A 162 8.38 -3.36 -5.99
C VAL A 162 7.92 -2.74 -4.66
N ALA A 163 7.50 -3.58 -3.71
CA ALA A 163 7.11 -3.13 -2.37
C ALA A 163 8.28 -2.45 -1.63
N ILE A 164 9.45 -3.09 -1.57
CA ILE A 164 10.63 -2.55 -0.87
C ILE A 164 11.05 -1.17 -1.42
N ALA A 165 11.10 -1.02 -2.75
CA ALA A 165 11.48 0.24 -3.38
C ALA A 165 10.48 1.37 -3.06
N ALA A 166 9.18 1.08 -3.05
CA ALA A 166 8.16 2.04 -2.69
C ALA A 166 8.20 2.38 -1.20
N GLU A 167 8.41 1.39 -0.34
CA GLU A 167 8.52 1.56 1.10
C GLU A 167 9.63 2.53 1.50
N GLN A 168 10.82 2.43 0.89
CA GLN A 168 11.91 3.37 1.13
C GLN A 168 11.54 4.81 0.78
N ALA A 169 10.77 5.03 -0.30
CA ALA A 169 10.27 6.35 -0.66
C ALA A 169 9.18 6.85 0.31
N MET A 170 8.34 5.94 0.83
CA MET A 170 7.27 6.26 1.80
C MET A 170 7.78 6.56 3.22
N SER A 171 8.99 6.13 3.58
CA SER A 171 9.63 6.44 4.87
C SER A 171 10.30 7.82 4.93
N MET A 172 10.37 8.54 3.81
CA MET A 172 10.91 9.90 3.75
C MET A 172 9.89 10.93 4.25
N ASP A 173 10.35 12.13 4.65
CA ASP A 173 9.47 13.20 5.16
C ASP A 173 8.38 13.62 4.14
N THR A 174 8.66 13.44 2.83
CA THR A 174 7.72 13.70 1.73
C THR A 174 6.80 12.51 1.42
N GLY A 175 6.92 11.39 2.15
CA GLY A 175 6.29 10.11 1.86
C GLY A 175 4.80 10.01 2.20
N THR A 176 4.22 10.99 2.90
CA THR A 176 2.81 10.97 3.34
C THR A 176 1.83 10.80 2.17
N HIS A 177 2.01 11.58 1.09
CA HIS A 177 1.17 11.46 -0.10
C HIS A 177 1.40 10.13 -0.83
N LEU A 178 2.64 9.64 -0.88
CA LEU A 178 2.96 8.37 -1.52
C LEU A 178 2.30 7.19 -0.78
N ARG A 179 2.27 7.26 0.55
CA ARG A 179 1.58 6.30 1.42
C ARG A 179 0.07 6.30 1.19
N ALA A 180 -0.54 7.50 1.13
CA ALA A 180 -1.96 7.62 0.80
C ALA A 180 -2.27 7.06 -0.59
N ALA A 181 -1.38 7.27 -1.56
CA ALA A 181 -1.50 6.71 -2.91
C ALA A 181 -1.38 5.17 -2.92
N TRP A 182 -0.44 4.62 -2.17
CA TRP A 182 -0.24 3.18 -2.01
C TRP A 182 -1.48 2.51 -1.43
N ILE A 183 -2.01 3.01 -0.30
CA ILE A 183 -3.24 2.50 0.33
C ILE A 183 -4.42 2.59 -0.64
N ALA A 184 -4.58 3.72 -1.34
CA ALA A 184 -5.67 3.87 -2.30
C ALA A 184 -5.52 2.95 -3.54
N THR A 185 -4.33 2.42 -3.81
CA THR A 185 -4.08 1.49 -4.93
C THR A 185 -4.23 0.03 -4.51
N TYR A 186 -3.64 -0.33 -3.37
CA TYR A 186 -3.46 -1.72 -2.96
C TYR A 186 -4.27 -2.10 -1.71
N GLY A 187 -4.88 -1.14 -1.01
CA GLY A 187 -5.75 -1.43 0.13
C GLY A 187 -6.99 -2.22 -0.28
N ARG A 188 -7.73 -2.76 0.71
CA ARG A 188 -8.86 -3.65 0.45
C ARG A 188 -9.96 -3.05 -0.41
N HIS A 189 -10.14 -1.73 -0.35
CA HIS A 189 -11.03 -0.97 -1.22
C HIS A 189 -10.25 0.05 -2.06
N PRO A 190 -9.72 -0.36 -3.23
CA PRO A 190 -8.98 0.55 -4.10
C PRO A 190 -9.84 1.73 -4.57
N ASP A 191 -9.24 2.91 -4.58
CA ASP A 191 -9.74 4.12 -5.22
C ASP A 191 -8.66 4.62 -6.20
N PRO A 192 -8.68 4.15 -7.46
CA PRO A 192 -7.66 4.49 -8.45
C PRO A 192 -7.54 6.00 -8.72
N SER A 193 -8.63 6.75 -8.58
CA SER A 193 -8.61 8.20 -8.85
C SER A 193 -7.91 8.94 -7.73
N LYS A 194 -8.27 8.63 -6.47
CA LYS A 194 -7.55 9.13 -5.29
C LYS A 194 -6.08 8.70 -5.30
N ALA A 195 -5.79 7.46 -5.66
CA ALA A 195 -4.43 6.97 -5.77
C ALA A 195 -3.59 7.82 -6.73
N TYR A 196 -4.12 8.11 -7.92
CA TYR A 196 -3.43 8.92 -8.92
C TYR A 196 -3.22 10.37 -8.43
N ASP A 197 -4.24 10.96 -7.79
CA ASP A 197 -4.16 12.29 -7.18
C ASP A 197 -3.03 12.39 -6.16
N GLU A 198 -2.98 11.43 -5.23
CA GLU A 198 -1.97 11.36 -4.18
C GLU A 198 -0.58 11.05 -4.75
N ALA A 199 -0.47 10.25 -5.82
CA ALA A 199 0.79 10.01 -6.52
C ALA A 199 1.38 11.30 -7.13
N ILE A 200 0.54 12.16 -7.72
CA ILE A 200 0.99 13.47 -8.20
C ILE A 200 1.45 14.35 -7.04
N ARG A 201 0.69 14.41 -5.95
CA ARG A 201 1.05 15.21 -4.76
C ARG A 201 2.37 14.75 -4.13
N ALA A 202 2.65 13.45 -4.15
CA ALA A 202 3.92 12.89 -3.71
C ALA A 202 5.10 13.39 -4.56
N ALA A 203 4.95 13.32 -5.89
CA ALA A 203 5.96 13.84 -6.81
C ALA A 203 6.15 15.36 -6.67
N GLU A 204 5.06 16.12 -6.43
CA GLU A 204 5.13 17.56 -6.14
C GLU A 204 5.91 17.85 -4.85
N ALA A 205 5.58 17.14 -3.77
CA ALA A 205 6.21 17.32 -2.47
C ALA A 205 7.73 17.06 -2.52
N ALA A 206 8.18 16.11 -3.33
CA ALA A 206 9.61 15.83 -3.52
C ALA A 206 10.29 16.79 -4.50
N ALA A 207 9.65 17.11 -5.63
CA ALA A 207 10.30 17.84 -6.71
C ALA A 207 10.30 19.36 -6.53
N ILE A 208 9.22 19.94 -5.98
CA ILE A 208 9.08 21.40 -5.84
C ILE A 208 10.19 22.02 -4.96
N PRO A 209 10.52 21.47 -3.77
CA PRO A 209 11.58 22.02 -2.94
C PRO A 209 12.96 22.00 -3.61
N VAL A 210 13.19 21.06 -4.54
CA VAL A 210 14.45 20.92 -5.26
C VAL A 210 14.49 21.86 -6.47
N VAL A 211 13.47 21.80 -7.33
CA VAL A 211 13.48 22.48 -8.64
C VAL A 211 12.99 23.93 -8.55
N LEU A 212 12.00 24.20 -7.70
CA LEU A 212 11.32 25.48 -7.60
C LEU A 212 11.23 25.99 -6.13
N PRO A 213 12.35 26.06 -5.39
CA PRO A 213 12.36 26.32 -3.94
C PRO A 213 11.75 27.66 -3.50
N LYS A 214 11.65 28.63 -4.42
CA LYS A 214 11.18 30.00 -4.14
C LYS A 214 9.72 30.22 -4.51
N GLY A 215 9.07 29.23 -5.13
CA GLY A 215 7.69 29.36 -5.59
C GLY A 215 6.68 29.08 -4.48
N THR A 216 5.54 29.78 -4.50
CA THR A 216 4.48 29.66 -3.48
C THR A 216 3.22 28.96 -3.98
N LYS A 217 3.10 28.73 -5.30
CA LYS A 217 1.97 28.05 -5.95
C LYS A 217 2.48 27.14 -7.06
N GLU A 218 3.46 26.32 -6.74
CA GLU A 218 4.09 25.43 -7.71
C GLU A 218 3.30 24.14 -7.89
N THR A 219 3.44 23.55 -9.07
CA THR A 219 2.79 22.28 -9.42
C THR A 219 3.79 21.42 -10.18
N LEU A 220 3.50 20.13 -10.31
CA LEU A 220 4.33 19.23 -11.09
C LEU A 220 4.40 19.65 -12.56
N GLY A 221 3.33 20.23 -13.10
CA GLY A 221 3.34 20.82 -14.44
C GLY A 221 4.34 21.97 -14.61
N LYS A 222 4.55 22.79 -13.57
CA LYS A 222 5.58 23.84 -13.59
C LYS A 222 6.99 23.29 -13.40
N VAL A 223 7.16 22.28 -12.56
CA VAL A 223 8.44 21.54 -12.44
C VAL A 223 8.83 20.95 -13.80
N HIS A 224 7.89 20.30 -14.48
CA HIS A 224 8.06 19.77 -15.83
C HIS A 224 8.51 20.84 -16.83
N ALA A 225 7.82 21.99 -16.86
CA ALA A 225 8.18 23.09 -17.74
C ALA A 225 9.59 23.63 -17.43
N HIS A 226 9.94 23.81 -16.16
CA HIS A 226 11.26 24.30 -15.75
C HIS A 226 12.38 23.34 -16.15
N LEU A 227 12.24 22.04 -15.87
CA LEU A 227 13.25 21.04 -16.23
C LEU A 227 13.43 20.92 -17.75
N ARG A 228 12.37 21.10 -18.53
CA ARG A 228 12.45 21.16 -19.99
C ARG A 228 13.22 22.40 -20.46
N ASP A 229 12.83 23.58 -19.96
CA ASP A 229 13.31 24.86 -20.47
C ASP A 229 14.73 25.20 -19.97
N ALA A 230 15.14 24.65 -18.83
CA ALA A 230 16.46 24.83 -18.23
C ALA A 230 17.24 23.51 -18.13
N SER A 231 16.99 22.57 -19.05
CA SER A 231 17.54 21.21 -19.00
C SER A 231 19.07 21.15 -18.95
N ASP A 232 19.76 22.14 -19.51
CA ASP A 232 21.21 22.31 -19.47
C ASP A 232 21.77 22.56 -18.06
N LYS A 233 20.93 23.03 -17.12
CA LYS A 233 21.32 23.33 -15.74
C LYS A 233 21.12 22.17 -14.78
N TRP A 234 20.58 21.06 -15.24
CA TRP A 234 20.24 19.91 -14.43
C TRP A 234 20.90 18.65 -14.97
N GLU A 235 21.12 17.69 -14.08
CA GLU A 235 21.64 16.39 -14.43
C GLU A 235 21.02 15.27 -13.59
N LEU A 236 20.97 14.09 -14.19
CA LEU A 236 20.74 12.81 -13.53
C LEU A 236 22.07 12.22 -13.06
N ALA A 237 22.02 11.45 -11.97
CA ALA A 237 23.18 10.71 -11.47
C ALA A 237 23.70 9.65 -12.44
N ILE A 238 22.83 9.11 -13.30
CA ILE A 238 23.22 8.22 -14.39
C ILE A 238 23.58 9.07 -15.60
N GLU A 239 24.87 9.14 -15.91
CA GLU A 239 25.37 9.96 -17.02
C GLU A 239 24.95 9.38 -18.39
N GLY A 240 25.08 8.06 -18.55
CA GLY A 240 24.82 7.39 -19.84
C GLY A 240 25.64 8.00 -20.98
N THR A 241 25.16 7.90 -22.21
CA THR A 241 25.81 8.51 -23.39
C THR A 241 25.50 10.01 -23.55
N ASN A 242 24.57 10.54 -22.75
CA ASN A 242 24.03 11.89 -22.89
C ASN A 242 24.44 12.80 -21.73
N ASP A 243 25.57 12.47 -21.07
CA ASP A 243 26.18 13.27 -20.00
C ASP A 243 25.21 13.62 -18.86
N GLY A 244 24.30 12.72 -18.50
CA GLY A 244 23.35 12.93 -17.40
C GLY A 244 22.14 13.79 -17.78
N SER A 245 21.80 13.88 -19.07
CA SER A 245 20.61 14.60 -19.54
C SER A 245 19.35 14.27 -18.74
N VAL A 246 18.59 15.30 -18.34
CA VAL A 246 17.29 15.17 -17.66
C VAL A 246 16.11 14.91 -18.61
N ALA A 247 16.33 14.75 -19.91
CA ALA A 247 15.24 14.51 -20.86
C ALA A 247 14.36 13.29 -20.49
N PRO A 248 14.90 12.13 -20.06
CA PRO A 248 14.07 11.01 -19.60
C PRO A 248 13.20 11.37 -18.39
N LEU A 249 13.75 12.14 -17.45
CA LEU A 249 13.00 12.61 -16.28
C LEU A 249 11.84 13.53 -16.69
N THR A 250 12.07 14.43 -17.65
CA THR A 250 11.01 15.30 -18.17
C THR A 250 9.89 14.48 -18.80
N GLU A 251 10.20 13.46 -19.60
CA GLU A 251 9.18 12.57 -20.18
C GLU A 251 8.39 11.80 -19.12
N LEU A 252 9.06 11.28 -18.09
CA LEU A 252 8.41 10.59 -16.97
C LEU A 252 7.46 11.50 -16.19
N ILE A 253 7.90 12.72 -15.84
CA ILE A 253 7.04 13.71 -15.17
C ILE A 253 5.88 14.10 -16.09
N GLY A 254 6.14 14.27 -17.39
CA GLY A 254 5.14 14.61 -18.39
C GLY A 254 4.07 13.53 -18.53
N LEU A 255 4.47 12.26 -18.53
CA LEU A 255 3.58 11.10 -18.54
C LEU A 255 2.67 11.10 -17.31
N LEU A 256 3.25 11.20 -16.10
CA LEU A 256 2.49 11.23 -14.86
C LEU A 256 1.48 12.38 -14.84
N TRP A 257 1.92 13.59 -15.20
CA TRP A 257 1.09 14.80 -15.15
C TRP A 257 -0.06 14.77 -16.17
N LYS A 258 0.21 14.39 -17.42
CA LYS A 258 -0.76 14.39 -18.52
C LYS A 258 -1.69 13.18 -18.50
N GLY A 259 -1.25 12.06 -17.93
CA GLY A 259 -2.08 10.86 -17.76
C GLY A 259 -3.24 11.04 -16.75
N HIS A 260 -3.24 12.14 -15.99
CA HIS A 260 -4.32 12.43 -15.07
C HIS A 260 -5.55 13.04 -15.78
N VAL A 261 -6.49 12.19 -16.21
CA VAL A 261 -7.67 12.58 -16.99
C VAL A 261 -8.86 13.06 -16.15
N ALA A 262 -8.88 12.75 -14.85
CA ALA A 262 -9.96 13.12 -13.92
C ALA A 262 -9.85 14.56 -13.35
N ARG A 263 -8.82 15.32 -13.72
CA ARG A 263 -8.47 16.65 -13.14
C ARG A 263 -9.54 17.73 -13.27
N HIS A 264 -10.35 17.65 -14.31
CA HIS A 264 -11.31 18.67 -14.65
C HIS A 264 -12.68 18.01 -14.82
N ALA A 265 -13.53 18.14 -13.80
CA ALA A 265 -14.92 17.73 -13.89
C ALA A 265 -15.57 18.36 -15.13
N GLY A 266 -16.14 17.54 -16.01
CA GLY A 266 -16.81 17.99 -17.23
C GLY A 266 -15.90 18.23 -18.45
N GLY A 267 -14.61 17.88 -18.39
CA GLY A 267 -13.75 17.88 -19.57
C GLY A 267 -14.13 16.78 -20.58
N PRO A 268 -13.79 16.93 -21.88
CA PRO A 268 -14.14 15.96 -22.92
C PRO A 268 -13.50 14.57 -22.72
N THR A 269 -12.44 14.49 -21.92
CA THR A 269 -11.72 13.25 -21.58
C THR A 269 -11.96 12.78 -20.14
N PHE A 270 -12.90 13.41 -19.41
CA PHE A 270 -13.15 13.09 -18.01
C PHE A 270 -13.68 11.67 -17.84
N ARG A 271 -12.97 10.87 -17.04
CA ARG A 271 -13.43 9.58 -16.52
C ARG A 271 -12.68 9.25 -15.22
N PRO A 272 -13.20 8.34 -14.38
CA PRO A 272 -12.41 7.76 -13.30
C PRO A 272 -11.14 7.10 -13.84
N GLN A 273 -10.07 7.14 -13.04
CA GLN A 273 -8.85 6.41 -13.34
C GLN A 273 -9.06 4.91 -13.23
N ARG A 274 -8.32 4.14 -14.03
CA ARG A 274 -8.32 2.68 -13.94
C ARG A 274 -7.26 2.18 -12.97
N GLN A 275 -7.42 0.95 -12.50
CA GLN A 275 -6.49 0.32 -11.55
C GLN A 275 -5.07 0.19 -12.10
N ASP A 276 -4.92 -0.19 -13.36
CA ASP A 276 -3.62 -0.27 -14.05
C ASP A 276 -2.92 1.10 -14.11
N GLU A 277 -3.69 2.17 -14.34
CA GLU A 277 -3.19 3.55 -14.35
C GLU A 277 -2.73 4.01 -12.97
N ALA A 278 -3.48 3.66 -11.91
CA ALA A 278 -3.11 3.96 -10.53
C ALA A 278 -1.83 3.22 -10.10
N GLN A 279 -1.73 1.91 -10.40
CA GLN A 279 -0.53 1.13 -10.11
C GLN A 279 0.71 1.71 -10.79
N MET A 280 0.60 2.05 -12.08
CA MET A 280 1.68 2.68 -12.81
C MET A 280 2.04 4.05 -12.22
N ALA A 281 1.05 4.88 -11.87
CA ALA A 281 1.27 6.19 -11.29
C ALA A 281 1.97 6.13 -9.93
N VAL A 282 1.59 5.19 -9.06
CA VAL A 282 2.23 5.00 -7.75
C VAL A 282 3.68 4.55 -7.90
N HIS A 283 3.98 3.59 -8.77
CA HIS A 283 5.36 3.14 -9.00
C HIS A 283 6.24 4.25 -9.60
N LEU A 284 5.67 5.03 -10.53
CA LEU A 284 6.35 6.16 -11.12
C LEU A 284 6.59 7.26 -10.08
N ALA A 285 5.59 7.59 -9.25
CA ALA A 285 5.74 8.54 -8.16
C ALA A 285 6.78 8.09 -7.13
N ALA A 286 6.80 6.81 -6.74
CA ALA A 286 7.82 6.26 -5.85
C ALA A 286 9.24 6.45 -6.41
N THR A 287 9.41 6.18 -7.71
CA THR A 287 10.69 6.41 -8.42
C THR A 287 11.09 7.88 -8.39
N LEU A 288 10.17 8.79 -8.73
CA LEU A 288 10.44 10.23 -8.75
C LEU A 288 10.76 10.76 -7.34
N VAL A 289 9.99 10.38 -6.33
CA VAL A 289 10.23 10.74 -4.92
C VAL A 289 11.62 10.28 -4.50
N HIS A 290 11.97 9.02 -4.77
CA HIS A 290 13.29 8.51 -4.45
C HIS A 290 14.40 9.32 -5.15
N TRP A 291 14.29 9.59 -6.44
CA TRP A 291 15.31 10.32 -7.20
C TRP A 291 15.52 11.76 -6.73
N PHE A 292 14.45 12.48 -6.42
CA PHE A 292 14.56 13.85 -5.90
C PHE A 292 15.11 13.88 -4.48
N SER A 293 14.65 12.98 -3.60
CA SER A 293 15.07 12.96 -2.20
C SER A 293 16.51 12.48 -1.99
N THR A 294 17.02 11.63 -2.88
CA THR A 294 18.41 11.11 -2.81
C THR A 294 19.44 12.00 -3.53
N GLY A 295 18.99 13.07 -4.20
CA GLY A 295 19.87 13.90 -5.03
C GLY A 295 20.32 13.23 -6.32
N ALA A 296 19.62 12.18 -6.77
CA ALA A 296 19.84 11.59 -8.09
C ALA A 296 19.43 12.54 -9.22
N VAL A 297 18.57 13.52 -8.93
CA VAL A 297 18.35 14.72 -9.76
C VAL A 297 18.99 15.91 -9.06
N ARG A 298 19.89 16.64 -9.73
CA ARG A 298 20.60 17.77 -9.13
C ARG A 298 20.95 18.84 -10.15
N GLN A 299 21.25 20.04 -9.67
CA GLN A 299 21.79 21.10 -10.53
C GLN A 299 23.22 20.73 -10.94
N ARG A 300 23.56 21.00 -12.21
CA ARG A 300 24.94 20.91 -12.66
C ARG A 300 25.77 21.93 -11.90
N LYS A 301 26.94 21.51 -11.45
CA LYS A 301 27.91 22.45 -10.90
C LYS A 301 28.41 23.31 -12.06
N SER A 302 28.22 24.63 -11.97
CA SER A 302 28.92 25.57 -12.83
C SER A 302 30.42 25.36 -12.61
N GLY A 303 31.12 24.91 -13.65
CA GLY A 303 32.58 24.88 -13.69
C GLY A 303 33.18 26.27 -13.67
#